data_AF-A0A930W4G4-F1
#
_entry.id   AF-A0A930W4G4-F1
#
_cell.length_a   1.000
_cell.length_b   1.000
_cell.length_c   1.000
_cell.angle_alpha   90.00
_cell.angle_beta   90.00
_cell.angle_gamma   90.00
#
_symmetry.space_group_name_H-M   'P 1'
#
loop_
_entity.id
_entity.type
_entity.pdbx_description
1 polymer ?
#
loop_
_entity_poly.entity_id
_entity_poly.type
_entity_poly.pdbx_seq_one_letter_code
_entity_poly.pdbx_strand_id
1 'polypeptide(L)'
;MAFTRKEFLSLSALGAAGTLAACTPQARTSEDTNQPASNVDLEEFKSLKLDMTQWSYDEDNDCYYQLGIQYCTKPASKSVNTLSVFVPGKYLSGKKNGSTYECEVSEKAVVGSFTARTAPIVMPINTATLAPQSAPTSYSYEGLAPYLEAGFVYVYA
;
A
#
# COMPACT_ATOMS: atom_id res chain seq x y z
N MET A 1 -41.85 10.55 33.72
CA MET A 1 -41.60 9.50 34.73
C MET A 1 -41.26 8.23 33.96
N ALA A 2 -40.00 7.81 34.06
CA ALA A 2 -39.43 6.69 33.31
C ALA A 2 -39.97 5.36 33.83
N PHE A 3 -40.15 4.38 32.94
CA PHE A 3 -40.25 2.97 33.34
C PHE A 3 -39.14 2.16 32.68
N THR A 4 -38.40 1.52 33.56
CA THR A 4 -37.07 0.95 33.42
C THR A 4 -37.11 -0.47 32.92
N ARG A 5 -36.07 -0.79 32.13
CA ARG A 5 -35.65 -2.15 31.77
C ARG A 5 -35.33 -2.93 33.04
N LYS A 6 -36.07 -4.02 33.29
CA LYS A 6 -35.58 -5.31 33.82
C LYS A 6 -36.75 -6.19 34.27
N GLU A 7 -36.69 -7.43 33.79
CA GLU A 7 -37.37 -8.63 34.29
C GLU A 7 -38.85 -8.81 33.94
N PHE A 8 -39.12 -9.67 32.96
CA PHE A 8 -39.91 -10.87 33.27
C PHE A 8 -39.57 -11.99 32.28
N LEU A 9 -38.89 -13.00 32.81
CA LEU A 9 -38.71 -14.31 32.20
C LEU A 9 -40.07 -15.02 32.10
N SER A 10 -40.24 -15.82 31.04
CA SER A 10 -40.66 -17.24 31.10
C SER A 10 -41.79 -17.65 30.15
N LEU A 11 -41.54 -18.80 29.48
CA LEU A 11 -42.45 -19.71 28.77
C LEU A 11 -43.07 -19.19 27.46
N SER A 12 -42.98 -19.88 26.31
CA SER A 12 -43.22 -21.31 26.10
C SER A 12 -42.55 -21.79 24.81
N ALA A 13 -41.95 -22.98 24.87
CA ALA A 13 -41.36 -23.71 23.74
C ALA A 13 -42.44 -24.41 22.89
N LEU A 14 -42.28 -24.46 21.56
CA LEU A 14 -42.69 -25.59 20.72
C LEU A 14 -42.07 -25.49 19.31
N GLY A 15 -41.06 -26.33 19.08
CA GLY A 15 -40.88 -27.12 17.86
C GLY A 15 -40.61 -26.41 16.52
N ALA A 16 -39.34 -26.23 16.19
CA ALA A 16 -38.84 -26.52 14.84
C ALA A 16 -37.37 -26.96 14.94
N ALA A 17 -37.13 -28.25 14.74
CA ALA A 17 -35.79 -28.83 14.62
C ALA A 17 -35.15 -28.33 13.31
N GLY A 18 -34.42 -27.22 13.40
CA GLY A 18 -33.47 -26.78 12.37
C GLY A 18 -32.08 -26.82 12.99
N THR A 19 -31.32 -27.88 12.71
CA THR A 19 -29.89 -27.91 13.04
C THR A 19 -29.15 -26.93 12.13
N LEU A 20 -29.12 -25.66 12.52
CA LEU A 20 -28.15 -24.69 12.01
C LEU A 20 -26.81 -25.07 12.62
N ALA A 21 -26.12 -26.01 11.95
CA ALA A 21 -24.74 -26.31 12.23
C ALA A 21 -23.94 -25.01 12.15
N ALA A 22 -23.35 -24.64 13.29
CA ALA A 22 -22.48 -23.50 13.43
C ALA A 22 -21.34 -23.59 12.41
N CYS A 23 -21.30 -22.67 11.44
CA CYS A 23 -20.06 -22.33 10.78
C CYS A 23 -19.26 -21.49 11.77
N THR A 24 -18.53 -22.16 12.67
CA THR A 24 -17.36 -21.54 13.29
C THR A 24 -16.46 -21.06 12.15
N PRO A 25 -16.08 -19.78 12.07
CA PRO A 25 -15.01 -19.38 11.16
C PRO A 25 -13.75 -20.11 11.62
N GLN A 26 -13.36 -21.14 10.85
CA GLN A 26 -12.02 -21.72 10.93
C GLN A 26 -11.05 -20.56 10.79
N ALA A 27 -10.25 -20.30 11.83
CA ALA A 27 -9.12 -19.40 11.71
C ALA A 27 -8.26 -19.91 10.55
N ARG A 28 -8.25 -19.16 9.43
CA ARG A 28 -7.29 -19.42 8.37
C ARG A 28 -5.94 -19.05 8.95
N THR A 29 -5.13 -20.05 9.27
CA THR A 29 -3.70 -19.87 9.41
C THR A 29 -3.25 -19.16 8.13
N SER A 30 -2.82 -17.91 8.26
CA SER A 30 -2.23 -17.18 7.15
C SER A 30 -0.87 -17.82 6.94
N GLU A 31 -0.82 -18.82 6.06
CA GLU A 31 0.45 -19.23 5.49
C GLU A 31 0.98 -18.03 4.72
N ASP A 32 2.12 -17.53 5.18
CA ASP A 32 2.93 -16.53 4.49
C ASP A 32 3.45 -17.18 3.20
N THR A 33 2.59 -17.28 2.18
CA THR A 33 2.96 -17.71 0.84
C THR A 33 3.67 -16.56 0.14
N ASN A 34 4.85 -16.22 0.64
CA ASN A 34 5.81 -15.36 -0.05
C ASN A 34 6.68 -16.16 -1.03
N GLN A 35 6.16 -17.30 -1.52
CA GLN A 35 6.86 -18.19 -2.41
C GLN A 35 6.31 -17.98 -3.84
N PRO A 36 7.12 -17.47 -4.78
CA PRO A 36 6.68 -17.35 -6.17
C PRO A 36 6.34 -18.74 -6.72
N ALA A 37 5.35 -18.80 -7.61
CA ALA A 37 4.97 -20.03 -8.29
C ALA A 37 6.21 -20.69 -8.92
N SER A 38 6.31 -22.02 -8.84
CA SER A 38 7.51 -22.82 -9.12
C SER A 38 8.05 -22.78 -10.57
N ASN A 39 7.54 -21.88 -11.42
CA ASN A 39 7.91 -21.74 -12.84
C ASN A 39 8.06 -20.26 -13.27
N VAL A 40 8.33 -19.33 -12.36
CA VAL A 40 8.61 -17.94 -12.71
C VAL A 40 10.12 -17.72 -12.74
N ASP A 41 10.66 -17.41 -13.92
CA ASP A 41 12.04 -16.96 -14.05
C ASP A 41 12.17 -15.53 -13.49
N LEU A 42 12.75 -15.40 -12.31
CA LEU A 42 12.95 -14.11 -11.63
C LEU A 42 14.03 -13.25 -12.30
N GLU A 43 14.89 -13.85 -13.13
CA GLU A 43 15.96 -13.14 -13.83
C GLU A 43 15.42 -12.14 -14.85
N GLU A 44 14.30 -12.46 -15.51
CA GLU A 44 13.64 -11.56 -16.48
C GLU A 44 13.23 -10.22 -15.83
N PHE A 45 12.84 -10.24 -14.55
CA PHE A 45 12.31 -9.08 -13.84
C PHE A 45 13.35 -8.25 -13.09
N LYS A 46 14.65 -8.64 -13.14
CA LYS A 46 15.73 -7.85 -12.51
C LYS A 46 15.76 -6.40 -12.99
N SER A 47 15.39 -6.18 -14.25
CA SER A 47 15.27 -4.84 -14.85
C SER A 47 14.17 -3.97 -14.25
N LEU A 48 13.16 -4.57 -13.59
CA LEU A 48 12.05 -3.87 -12.93
C LEU A 48 12.33 -3.57 -11.45
N LYS A 49 13.50 -3.98 -10.94
CA LYS A 49 13.88 -3.69 -9.56
C LYS A 49 13.94 -2.18 -9.36
N LEU A 50 13.29 -1.71 -8.29
CA LEU A 50 13.37 -0.31 -7.88
C LEU A 50 14.83 0.07 -7.61
N ASP A 51 15.32 1.09 -8.31
CA ASP A 51 16.69 1.54 -8.18
C ASP A 51 16.84 2.44 -6.97
N MET A 52 17.45 1.93 -5.90
CA MET A 52 17.64 2.68 -4.66
C MET A 52 18.63 3.85 -4.78
N THR A 53 19.29 4.05 -5.93
CA THR A 53 20.24 5.15 -6.17
C THR A 53 19.63 6.38 -6.85
N GLN A 54 18.38 6.27 -7.33
CA GLN A 54 17.74 7.27 -8.21
C GLN A 54 16.62 8.06 -7.53
N TRP A 55 16.62 8.15 -6.18
CA TRP A 55 15.58 8.90 -5.48
C TRP A 55 15.79 10.41 -5.60
N SER A 56 14.70 11.14 -5.74
CA SER A 56 14.65 12.58 -5.50
C SER A 56 14.12 12.83 -4.09
N TYR A 57 14.46 13.98 -3.50
CA TYR A 57 14.05 14.34 -2.15
C TYR A 57 13.42 15.73 -2.16
N ASP A 58 12.23 15.84 -1.57
CA ASP A 58 11.61 17.10 -1.19
C ASP A 58 11.92 17.37 0.28
N GLU A 59 12.77 18.38 0.51
CA GLU A 59 13.21 18.80 1.84
C GLU A 59 12.09 19.51 2.63
N ASP A 60 11.16 20.19 1.94
CA ASP A 60 10.11 20.98 2.60
C ASP A 60 9.05 20.08 3.23
N ASN A 61 8.71 18.97 2.55
CA ASN A 61 7.67 18.03 2.98
C ASN A 61 8.22 16.70 3.51
N ASP A 62 9.53 16.56 3.65
CA ASP A 62 10.24 15.34 4.05
C ASP A 62 9.73 14.11 3.26
N CYS A 63 9.90 14.13 1.94
CA CYS A 63 9.38 13.10 1.05
C CYS A 63 10.41 12.65 0.01
N TYR A 64 10.68 11.35 -0.05
CA TYR A 64 11.44 10.76 -1.15
C TYR A 64 10.49 10.32 -2.26
N TYR A 65 10.90 10.51 -3.51
CA TYR A 65 10.09 10.10 -4.65
C TYR A 65 10.92 9.64 -5.85
N GLN A 66 10.30 8.79 -6.67
CA GLN A 66 10.76 8.43 -8.01
C GLN A 66 9.59 8.51 -8.98
N LEU A 67 9.81 9.13 -10.13
CA LEU A 67 8.77 9.32 -11.14
C LEU A 67 9.05 8.44 -12.36
N GLY A 68 8.00 7.99 -13.04
CA GLY A 68 8.10 7.38 -14.37
C GLY A 68 8.80 6.02 -14.44
N ILE A 69 8.79 5.24 -13.36
CA ILE A 69 9.38 3.90 -13.32
C ILE A 69 8.56 2.94 -14.17
N GLN A 70 9.19 2.16 -15.04
CA GLN A 70 8.50 1.13 -15.81
C GLN A 70 8.14 -0.06 -14.91
N TYR A 71 6.87 -0.49 -14.90
CA TYR A 71 6.44 -1.61 -14.03
C TYR A 71 6.26 -2.95 -14.77
N CYS A 72 6.53 -3.01 -16.08
CA CYS A 72 6.45 -4.23 -16.87
C CYS A 72 7.55 -4.30 -17.94
N THR A 73 8.03 -5.51 -18.25
CA THR A 73 9.13 -5.73 -19.21
C THR A 73 8.75 -5.42 -20.66
N LYS A 74 7.46 -5.55 -21.01
CA LYS A 74 6.91 -5.36 -22.35
C LYS A 74 5.72 -4.39 -22.32
N PRO A 75 5.96 -3.08 -22.12
CA PRO A 75 4.88 -2.11 -22.03
C PRO A 75 4.17 -1.93 -23.38
N ALA A 76 2.84 -1.81 -23.34
CA ALA A 76 2.06 -1.42 -24.52
C ALA A 76 2.29 0.06 -24.87
N SER A 77 2.49 0.91 -23.85
CA SER A 77 2.94 2.28 -23.99
C SER A 77 3.95 2.62 -22.91
N LYS A 78 5.11 3.15 -23.33
CA LYS A 78 6.18 3.60 -22.41
C LYS A 78 5.78 4.81 -21.57
N SER A 79 4.75 5.57 -21.97
CA SER A 79 4.27 6.73 -21.21
C SER A 79 3.12 6.42 -20.27
N VAL A 80 2.41 5.30 -20.47
CA VAL A 80 1.26 4.90 -19.65
C VAL A 80 1.62 3.78 -18.68
N ASN A 81 2.44 2.82 -19.10
CA ASN A 81 2.81 1.69 -18.24
C ASN A 81 3.93 2.04 -17.24
N THR A 82 3.88 3.24 -16.66
CA THR A 82 4.84 3.74 -15.69
C THR A 82 4.17 3.93 -14.34
N LEU A 83 4.96 4.01 -13.27
CA LEU A 83 4.50 4.34 -11.94
C LEU A 83 5.43 5.38 -11.30
N SER A 84 4.90 6.08 -10.31
CA SER A 84 5.64 6.97 -9.44
C SER A 84 5.42 6.55 -8.01
N VAL A 85 6.51 6.50 -7.24
CA VAL A 85 6.50 6.09 -5.82
C VAL A 85 6.84 7.29 -4.97
N PHE A 86 6.06 7.50 -3.91
CA PHE A 86 6.27 8.54 -2.91
C PHE A 86 6.31 7.89 -1.54
N VAL A 87 7.38 8.16 -0.79
CA VAL A 87 7.69 7.52 0.48
C VAL A 87 7.89 8.59 1.54
N PRO A 88 7.26 8.47 2.73
CA PRO A 88 7.56 9.33 3.86
C PRO A 88 9.07 9.36 4.14
N GLY A 89 9.64 10.55 4.27
CA GLY A 89 11.09 10.77 4.30
C GLY A 89 11.78 9.93 5.37
N LYS A 90 11.20 9.88 6.57
CA LYS A 90 11.70 9.05 7.68
C LYS A 90 11.92 7.57 7.36
N TYR A 91 11.20 6.99 6.41
CA TYR A 91 11.38 5.57 6.06
C TYR A 91 12.63 5.30 5.26
N LEU A 92 13.27 6.32 4.68
CA LEU A 92 14.50 6.18 3.92
C LEU A 92 15.60 7.06 4.52
N SER A 93 16.83 6.57 4.48
CA SER A 93 18.02 7.35 4.79
C SER A 93 18.78 7.57 3.49
N GLY A 94 18.65 8.75 2.90
CA GLY A 94 19.27 9.11 1.64
C GLY A 94 20.66 9.74 1.81
N LYS A 95 21.65 9.22 1.10
CA LYS A 95 22.95 9.87 0.86
C LYS A 95 22.94 10.51 -0.52
N LYS A 96 23.27 11.79 -0.61
CA LYS A 96 23.32 12.52 -1.89
C LYS A 96 24.32 11.88 -2.86
N ASN A 97 23.89 11.62 -4.08
CA ASN A 97 24.66 11.07 -5.19
C ASN A 97 24.43 11.92 -6.44
N GLY A 98 25.15 13.04 -6.55
CA GLY A 98 24.93 14.01 -7.62
C GLY A 98 23.58 14.72 -7.49
N SER A 99 22.70 14.52 -8.47
CA SER A 99 21.34 15.09 -8.48
C SER A 99 20.30 14.19 -7.80
N THR A 100 20.64 12.95 -7.45
CA THR A 100 19.75 11.99 -6.80
C THR A 100 20.26 11.63 -5.41
N TYR A 101 19.53 10.75 -4.73
CA TYR A 101 19.85 10.18 -3.43
C TYR A 101 19.90 8.66 -3.52
N GLU A 102 20.98 8.10 -2.98
CA GLU A 102 21.10 6.68 -2.68
C GLU A 102 20.49 6.41 -1.31
N CYS A 103 19.39 5.66 -1.29
CA CYS A 103 18.57 5.47 -0.10
C CYS A 103 18.69 4.05 0.47
N GLU A 104 18.75 3.97 1.79
CA GLU A 104 18.58 2.73 2.54
C GLU A 104 17.29 2.77 3.36
N VAL A 105 16.65 1.61 3.57
CA VAL A 105 15.41 1.54 4.35
C VAL A 105 15.72 1.68 5.84
N SER A 106 15.06 2.64 6.48
CA SER A 106 15.13 2.87 7.92
C SER A 106 14.08 2.02 8.65
N GLU A 107 14.40 0.75 8.93
CA GLU A 107 13.44 -0.22 9.49
C GLU A 107 12.82 0.17 10.84
N LYS A 108 13.53 0.98 11.63
CA LYS A 108 13.10 1.43 12.96
C LYS A 108 12.35 2.75 12.95
N ALA A 109 12.29 3.44 11.80
CA ALA A 109 11.60 4.70 11.70
C ALA A 109 10.09 4.50 11.82
N VAL A 110 9.41 5.47 12.44
CA VAL A 110 7.96 5.45 12.65
C VAL A 110 7.36 6.74 12.10
N VAL A 111 6.31 6.59 11.29
CA VAL A 111 5.43 7.68 10.84
C VAL A 111 4.00 7.21 11.12
N GLY A 112 3.22 8.04 11.82
CA GLY A 112 1.93 7.63 12.35
C GLY A 112 2.07 6.40 13.27
N SER A 113 1.41 5.29 12.91
CA SER A 113 1.47 4.01 13.62
C SER A 113 2.27 2.92 12.88
N PHE A 114 3.02 3.29 11.83
CA PHE A 114 3.65 2.33 10.93
C PHE A 114 5.17 2.52 10.85
N THR A 115 5.87 1.41 10.63
CA THR A 115 7.27 1.40 10.20
C THR A 115 7.35 1.24 8.69
N ALA A 116 8.54 1.42 8.12
CA ALA A 116 8.77 1.17 6.70
C ALA A 116 8.33 -0.25 6.25
N ARG A 117 8.35 -1.23 7.16
CA ARG A 117 7.93 -2.61 6.90
C ARG A 117 6.41 -2.82 6.96
N THR A 118 5.69 -2.00 7.71
CA THR A 118 4.25 -2.17 7.96
C THR A 118 3.38 -1.09 7.34
N ALA A 119 4.01 -0.07 6.73
CA ALA A 119 3.33 1.01 6.04
C ALA A 119 2.38 0.49 4.95
N PRO A 120 1.09 0.84 5.00
CA PRO A 120 0.18 0.61 3.90
C PRO A 120 0.68 1.28 2.62
N ILE A 121 0.51 0.59 1.49
CA ILE A 121 0.79 1.14 0.16
C ILE A 121 -0.55 1.49 -0.49
N VAL A 122 -0.78 2.77 -0.74
CA VAL A 122 -2.00 3.28 -1.38
C VAL A 122 -1.75 3.39 -2.88
N MET A 123 -2.63 2.75 -3.66
CA MET A 123 -2.62 2.74 -5.12
C MET A 123 -3.98 3.18 -5.66
N PRO A 124 -4.23 4.48 -5.80
CA PRO A 124 -5.53 4.98 -6.21
C PRO A 124 -5.76 4.78 -7.71
N ILE A 125 -7.02 4.53 -8.04
CA ILE A 125 -7.51 4.43 -9.42
C ILE A 125 -8.44 5.63 -9.66
N ASN A 126 -7.96 6.61 -10.41
CA ASN A 126 -8.64 7.88 -10.70
C ASN A 126 -9.15 7.94 -12.15
N THR A 127 -9.58 6.81 -12.69
CA THR A 127 -10.07 6.72 -14.08
C THR A 127 -11.55 7.11 -14.16
N ALA A 128 -11.82 8.42 -14.17
CA ALA A 128 -13.16 8.89 -14.57
C ALA A 128 -13.42 8.43 -16.01
N THR A 129 -14.54 7.73 -16.23
CA THR A 129 -14.99 7.25 -17.54
C THR A 129 -14.08 6.24 -18.26
N LEU A 130 -13.36 5.38 -17.53
CA LEU A 130 -12.48 4.34 -18.12
C LEU A 130 -11.31 4.90 -18.97
N ALA A 131 -10.96 6.18 -18.79
CA ALA A 131 -9.79 6.77 -19.43
C ALA A 131 -8.49 6.16 -18.88
N PRO A 132 -7.40 6.10 -19.67
CA PRO A 132 -6.10 5.71 -19.15
C PRO A 132 -5.64 6.69 -18.07
N GLN A 133 -5.12 6.15 -16.97
CA GLN A 133 -4.38 6.91 -15.97
C GLN A 133 -2.89 6.79 -16.28
N SER A 134 -2.19 7.92 -16.32
CA SER A 134 -0.74 7.96 -16.46
C SER A 134 -0.13 8.48 -15.17
N ALA A 135 0.99 7.89 -14.77
CA ALA A 135 1.81 8.39 -13.68
C ALA A 135 2.27 9.85 -13.94
N PRO A 136 2.43 10.66 -12.88
CA PRO A 136 2.87 12.04 -13.00
C PRO A 136 4.27 12.14 -13.61
N THR A 137 4.47 13.12 -14.50
CA THR A 137 5.78 13.43 -15.12
C THR A 137 6.55 14.52 -14.37
N SER A 138 5.90 15.19 -13.42
CA SER A 138 6.46 16.23 -12.58
C SER A 138 6.03 16.03 -11.14
N TYR A 139 6.91 16.38 -10.20
CA TYR A 139 6.62 16.30 -8.78
C TYR A 139 5.58 17.35 -8.36
N SER A 140 4.63 16.94 -7.51
CA SER A 140 3.75 17.82 -6.75
C SER A 140 3.38 17.11 -5.44
N TYR A 141 3.44 17.83 -4.32
CA TYR A 141 3.01 17.32 -3.02
C TYR A 141 1.50 17.45 -2.79
N GLU A 142 0.81 18.21 -3.65
CA GLU A 142 -0.63 18.45 -3.52
C GLU A 142 -1.42 17.13 -3.59
N GLY A 143 -2.26 16.88 -2.58
CA GLY A 143 -3.04 15.65 -2.46
C GLY A 143 -2.29 14.45 -1.86
N LEU A 144 -0.97 14.51 -1.69
CA LEU A 144 -0.18 13.42 -1.09
C LEU A 144 -0.14 13.51 0.44
N ALA A 145 -0.18 14.72 1.00
CA ALA A 145 -0.02 14.99 2.44
C ALA A 145 -0.87 14.08 3.35
N PRO A 146 -2.19 13.88 3.11
CA PRO A 146 -3.02 13.06 4.00
C PRO A 146 -2.55 11.60 4.11
N TYR A 147 -1.90 11.08 3.06
CA TYR A 147 -1.38 9.72 3.02
C TYR A 147 0.02 9.65 3.63
N LEU A 148 0.92 10.53 3.21
CA LEU A 148 2.32 10.51 3.63
C LEU A 148 2.47 10.87 5.13
N GLU A 149 1.71 11.84 5.63
CA GLU A 149 1.70 12.21 7.05
C GLU A 149 1.11 11.10 7.94
N ALA A 150 0.17 10.31 7.41
CA ALA A 150 -0.36 9.13 8.09
C ALA A 150 0.62 7.95 8.12
N GLY A 151 1.75 8.04 7.39
CA GLY A 151 2.76 7.00 7.29
C GLY A 151 2.49 5.99 6.18
N PHE A 152 1.69 6.34 5.17
CA PHE A 152 1.45 5.48 4.02
C PHE A 152 2.49 5.76 2.94
N VAL A 153 2.81 4.74 2.15
CA VAL A 153 3.50 4.90 0.87
C VAL A 153 2.44 5.13 -0.20
N TYR A 154 2.67 6.08 -1.09
CA TYR A 154 1.73 6.37 -2.17
C TYR A 154 2.36 5.97 -3.51
N VAL A 155 1.63 5.20 -4.30
CA VAL A 155 2.07 4.75 -5.63
C VAL A 155 1.02 5.15 -6.65
N TYR A 156 1.44 5.98 -7.62
CA TYR A 156 0.62 6.45 -8.73
C TYR A 156 1.07 5.78 -10.02
N ALA A 157 0.21 4.97 -10.64
CA ALA A 157 0.45 4.35 -11.95
C ALA A 157 -0.47 4.94 -13.02
#